data_AF-A0A953N8H8-F1
#
_entry.id   AF-A0A953N8H8-F1
#
_cell.length_a   1.000
_cell.length_b   1.000
_cell.length_c   1.000
_cell.angle_alpha   90.00
_cell.angle_beta   90.00
_cell.angle_gamma   90.00
#
_symmetry.space_group_name_H-M   'P 1'
#
loop_
_entity.id
_entity.type
_entity.pdbx_description
1 polymer ?
#
loop_
_entity_poly.entity_id
_entity_poly.type
_entity_poly.pdbx_seq_one_letter_code
_entity_poly.pdbx_strand_id
1 'polypeptide(L)'
;MTYFINLTNLSFGQDLYFFILFIIWLFIWKGWALWIAAKLNQKLWFWALLVLNTLGILEILYIFIISGKGGEVVGKILKLDKVKSKFMRFLIAFLLIVVSILVFVKISSDLFKSQNLSPVASVSSEVKVFFSNSRNDPEMLDCSKVYPVKRKVLAIFNKETAVQSALEELLQGPSFEEKETGFFTSINEGVAIRNLKIENKTVKIDFDEKLEFQVGGSCRVVAIRSQIIETVSQFQGIDEVVISINGRTKDILQP
;
A
#
# COMPACT_ATOMS: atom_id res chain seq x y z
N MET A 1 2.09 -15.28 -11.22
CA MET A 1 3.09 -14.26 -11.64
C MET A 1 2.47 -12.86 -11.53
N THR A 2 1.99 -12.48 -10.33
CA THR A 2 1.15 -11.27 -10.16
C THR A 2 1.38 -10.55 -8.83
N TYR A 3 2.33 -11.01 -8.00
CA TYR A 3 2.65 -10.40 -6.71
C TYR A 3 3.77 -9.34 -6.76
N PHE A 4 4.21 -8.91 -7.96
CA PHE A 4 5.36 -8.00 -8.12
C PHE A 4 5.00 -6.55 -8.49
N ILE A 5 3.73 -6.15 -8.54
CA ILE A 5 3.35 -4.82 -9.10
C ILE A 5 3.12 -3.73 -8.04
N ASN A 6 3.10 -4.03 -6.74
CA ASN A 6 2.82 -3.00 -5.71
C ASN A 6 4.04 -2.36 -5.02
N LEU A 7 5.23 -2.39 -5.64
CA LEU A 7 6.43 -1.74 -5.09
C LEU A 7 6.81 -0.39 -5.73
N THR A 8 5.92 0.25 -6.49
CA THR A 8 6.22 1.49 -7.23
C THR A 8 5.37 2.70 -6.82
N ASN A 9 5.03 2.82 -5.54
CA ASN A 9 4.59 4.10 -4.96
C ASN A 9 5.69 4.70 -4.07
N LEU A 10 6.94 4.61 -4.53
CA LEU A 10 8.01 5.44 -3.97
C LEU A 10 7.70 6.87 -4.43
N SER A 11 7.41 7.75 -3.48
CA SER A 11 7.10 9.17 -3.64
C SER A 11 8.28 10.00 -4.18
N PHE A 12 8.87 9.58 -5.30
CA PHE A 12 10.07 10.13 -5.94
C PHE A 12 9.96 11.63 -6.28
N GLY A 13 8.73 12.16 -6.39
CA GLY A 13 8.50 13.56 -6.79
C GLY A 13 8.90 14.59 -5.73
N GLN A 14 8.72 14.30 -4.44
CA GLN A 14 9.02 15.26 -3.37
C GLN A 14 10.52 15.28 -3.03
N ASP A 15 11.15 14.09 -2.98
CA ASP A 15 12.58 13.95 -2.64
C ASP A 15 13.48 14.61 -3.69
N LEU A 16 13.06 14.60 -4.96
CA LEU A 16 13.81 15.21 -6.06
C LEU A 16 13.89 16.74 -5.95
N TYR A 17 12.84 17.41 -5.47
CA TYR A 17 12.82 18.87 -5.34
C TYR A 17 13.78 19.35 -4.24
N PHE A 18 13.78 18.68 -3.08
CA PHE A 18 14.71 18.98 -1.99
C PHE A 18 16.17 18.76 -2.42
N PHE A 19 16.42 17.71 -3.20
CA PHE A 19 17.74 17.42 -3.73
C PHE A 19 18.23 18.51 -4.70
N ILE A 20 17.37 18.99 -5.61
CA ILE A 20 17.71 20.08 -6.54
C ILE A 20 18.00 21.39 -5.79
N LEU A 21 17.19 21.74 -4.78
CA LEU A 21 17.41 22.94 -3.98
C LEU A 21 18.75 22.88 -3.21
N PHE A 22 19.09 21.69 -2.68
CA PHE A 22 20.36 21.46 -2.00
C PHE A 22 21.56 21.59 -2.95
N ILE A 23 21.45 21.08 -4.18
CA ILE A 23 22.49 21.23 -5.20
C ILE A 23 22.71 22.72 -5.50
N ILE A 24 21.65 23.48 -5.79
CA ILE A 24 21.76 24.92 -6.10
C ILE A 24 22.45 25.66 -4.96
N TRP A 25 22.09 25.34 -3.71
CA TRP A 25 22.71 25.90 -2.52
C TRP A 25 24.23 25.64 -2.47
N LEU A 26 24.66 24.40 -2.72
CA LEU A 26 26.09 24.04 -2.73
C LEU A 26 26.87 24.79 -3.81
N PHE A 27 26.30 24.91 -5.02
CA PHE A 27 26.95 25.58 -6.13
C PHE A 27 27.17 27.07 -5.89
N ILE A 28 26.21 27.75 -5.24
CA ILE A 28 26.33 29.18 -4.90
C ILE A 28 27.53 29.42 -3.97
N TRP A 29 27.65 28.63 -2.90
CA TRP A 29 28.74 28.75 -1.94
C TRP A 29 30.10 28.43 -2.55
N LYS A 30 30.16 27.38 -3.36
CA LYS A 30 31.39 26.93 -4.00
C LYS A 30 31.91 27.93 -5.03
N GLY A 31 31.02 28.48 -5.85
CA GLY A 31 31.37 29.52 -6.83
C GLY A 31 31.90 30.78 -6.14
N TRP A 32 31.26 31.21 -5.05
CA TRP A 32 31.66 32.43 -4.36
C TRP A 32 33.02 32.30 -3.65
N ALA A 33 33.26 31.18 -2.97
CA ALA A 33 34.54 30.92 -2.29
C ALA A 33 35.70 30.84 -3.28
N LEU A 34 35.52 30.15 -4.42
CA LEU A 34 36.51 30.06 -5.48
C LEU A 34 36.80 31.41 -6.13
N TRP A 35 35.77 32.25 -6.37
CA TRP A 35 35.94 33.59 -6.90
C TRP A 35 36.81 34.47 -5.98
N ILE A 36 36.59 34.38 -4.66
CA ILE A 36 37.39 35.10 -3.67
C ILE A 36 38.83 34.55 -3.63
N ALA A 37 39.02 33.22 -3.61
CA ALA A 37 40.36 32.62 -3.64
C ALA A 37 41.17 33.02 -4.89
N ALA A 38 40.51 33.09 -6.05
CA ALA A 38 41.10 33.55 -7.29
C ALA A 38 41.49 35.04 -7.23
N LYS A 39 40.60 35.92 -6.75
CA LYS A 39 40.88 37.36 -6.61
C LYS A 39 42.01 37.66 -5.63
N LEU A 40 42.20 36.80 -4.64
CA LEU A 40 43.25 36.93 -3.62
C LEU A 40 44.54 36.19 -3.97
N ASN A 41 44.61 35.57 -5.15
CA ASN A 41 45.74 34.79 -5.64
C ASN A 41 46.19 33.67 -4.67
N GLN A 42 45.24 33.12 -3.88
CA GLN A 42 45.52 32.08 -2.89
C GLN A 42 45.45 30.68 -3.54
N LYS A 43 46.50 30.32 -4.28
CA LYS A 43 46.53 29.09 -5.11
C LYS A 43 46.25 27.82 -4.32
N LEU A 44 46.80 27.69 -3.11
CA LEU A 44 46.63 26.50 -2.27
C LEU A 44 45.17 26.34 -1.82
N TRP A 45 44.53 27.44 -1.39
CA TRP A 45 43.13 27.47 -0.98
C TRP A 45 42.17 27.27 -2.14
N PHE A 46 42.49 27.80 -3.33
CA PHE A 46 41.69 27.58 -4.54
C PHE A 46 41.59 26.08 -4.86
N TRP A 47 42.71 25.35 -4.84
CA TRP A 47 42.71 23.91 -5.08
C TRP A 47 42.04 23.13 -3.96
N ALA A 48 42.24 23.52 -2.70
CA ALA A 48 41.58 22.89 -1.56
C ALA A 48 40.03 23.00 -1.68
N LEU A 49 39.51 24.18 -2.00
CA LEU A 49 38.07 24.42 -2.17
C LEU A 49 37.48 23.76 -3.42
N LEU A 50 38.29 23.53 -4.45
CA LEU A 50 37.85 22.88 -5.67
C LEU A 50 37.66 21.36 -5.46
N VAL A 51 38.65 20.73 -4.81
CA VAL A 51 38.72 19.26 -4.63
C VAL A 51 37.91 18.79 -3.42
N LEU A 52 37.92 19.53 -2.31
CA LEU A 52 37.19 19.12 -1.11
C LEU A 52 35.71 19.48 -1.24
N ASN A 53 34.84 18.46 -1.24
CA ASN A 53 33.40 18.65 -1.25
C ASN A 53 32.86 18.58 0.19
N THR A 54 32.83 19.72 0.88
CA THR A 54 32.45 19.78 2.31
C THR A 54 31.00 20.21 2.55
N LEU A 55 30.13 20.00 1.56
CA LEU A 55 28.73 20.41 1.61
C LEU A 55 28.54 21.91 1.92
N GLY A 56 29.49 22.76 1.50
CA GLY A 56 29.45 24.21 1.66
C GLY A 56 30.04 24.75 2.97
N ILE A 57 30.40 23.90 3.93
CA ILE A 57 30.87 24.34 5.26
C ILE A 57 32.26 24.99 5.17
N LEU A 58 33.21 24.34 4.51
CA LEU A 58 34.57 24.86 4.34
C LEU A 58 34.59 26.13 3.51
N GLU A 59 33.72 26.22 2.50
CA GLU A 59 33.54 27.37 1.63
C GLU A 59 33.05 28.58 2.42
N ILE A 60 32.05 28.40 3.30
CA ILE A 60 31.54 29.45 4.18
C ILE A 60 32.62 29.89 5.18
N LEU A 61 33.32 28.95 5.84
CA LEU A 61 34.41 29.27 6.77
C LEU A 61 35.54 30.01 6.07
N TYR A 62 35.86 29.62 4.83
CA TYR A 62 36.88 30.28 4.04
C TYR A 62 36.52 31.74 3.76
N ILE A 63 35.29 31.99 3.29
CA ILE A 63 34.79 33.33 2.98
C ILE A 63 34.81 34.24 4.22
N PHE A 64 34.39 33.74 5.39
CA PHE A 64 34.15 34.58 6.55
C PHE A 64 35.30 34.66 7.58
N ILE A 65 36.15 33.64 7.65
CA ILE A 65 37.20 33.50 8.67
C ILE A 65 38.59 33.50 8.04
N ILE A 66 38.84 32.68 7.02
CA ILE A 66 40.21 32.37 6.56
C ILE A 66 40.71 33.34 5.49
N SER A 67 39.82 34.00 4.75
CA SER A 67 40.18 34.93 3.66
C SER A 67 41.08 36.12 4.08
N GLY A 68 41.24 36.38 5.39
CA GLY A 68 42.32 37.20 5.95
C GLY A 68 42.48 38.58 5.30
N LYS A 69 43.72 38.94 4.87
CA LYS A 69 44.06 40.21 4.16
C LYS A 69 43.20 40.50 2.92
N GLY A 70 42.56 39.48 2.36
CA GLY A 70 41.62 39.65 1.28
C GLY A 70 40.25 40.16 1.69
N GLY A 71 39.84 39.92 2.93
CA GLY A 71 38.60 40.45 3.50
C GLY A 71 38.57 41.97 3.55
N GLU A 72 39.71 42.64 3.76
CA GLU A 72 39.80 44.11 3.72
C GLU A 72 39.67 44.68 2.30
N VAL A 73 40.34 44.07 1.31
CA VAL A 73 40.28 44.50 -0.10
C VAL A 73 38.89 44.29 -0.67
N VAL A 74 38.32 43.09 -0.46
CA VAL A 74 36.97 42.77 -0.89
C VAL A 74 35.95 43.60 -0.10
N GLY A 75 36.21 43.88 1.19
CA GLY A 75 35.31 44.67 2.03
C GLY A 75 35.19 46.12 1.61
N LYS A 76 36.30 46.70 1.13
CA LYS A 76 36.31 48.02 0.47
C LYS A 76 35.56 48.02 -0.87
N ILE A 77 35.64 46.94 -1.65
CA ILE A 77 34.97 46.84 -2.97
C ILE A 77 33.46 46.55 -2.86
N LEU A 78 33.05 45.72 -1.90
CA LEU A 78 31.66 45.21 -1.78
C LEU A 78 30.89 45.77 -0.57
N LYS A 79 31.46 46.70 0.20
CA LYS A 79 30.89 47.18 1.48
C LYS A 79 30.53 46.00 2.41
N LEU A 80 31.46 45.06 2.57
CA LEU A 80 31.19 43.77 3.23
C LEU A 80 30.76 43.89 4.69
N ASP A 81 31.08 44.97 5.41
CA ASP A 81 30.70 45.05 6.83
C ASP A 81 29.17 45.06 7.02
N LYS A 82 28.47 45.80 6.15
CA LYS A 82 27.01 45.87 6.15
C LYS A 82 26.38 44.61 5.57
N VAL A 83 27.02 44.03 4.55
CA VAL A 83 26.57 42.80 3.89
C VAL A 83 26.76 41.58 4.80
N LYS A 84 27.90 41.46 5.48
CA LYS A 84 28.26 40.36 6.41
C LYS A 84 27.32 40.32 7.62
N SER A 85 26.98 41.48 8.19
CA SER A 85 26.00 41.58 9.28
C SER A 85 24.58 41.21 8.83
N LYS A 86 24.13 41.76 7.68
CA LYS A 86 22.81 41.45 7.12
C LYS A 86 22.69 39.98 6.69
N PHE A 87 23.78 39.42 6.16
CA PHE A 87 23.89 38.03 5.75
C PHE A 87 23.92 37.07 6.96
N MET A 88 24.70 37.37 8.01
CA MET A 88 24.69 36.59 9.26
C MET A 88 23.29 36.52 9.88
N ARG A 89 22.56 37.64 9.88
CA ARG A 89 21.16 37.66 10.35
C ARG A 89 20.25 36.79 9.47
N PHE A 90 20.45 36.82 8.15
CA PHE A 90 19.70 35.97 7.22
C PHE A 90 20.01 34.48 7.41
N LEU A 91 21.29 34.12 7.59
CA LEU A 91 21.71 32.74 7.82
C LEU A 91 21.15 32.20 9.14
N ILE A 92 21.18 32.99 10.20
CA ILE A 92 20.57 32.63 11.50
C ILE A 92 19.06 32.46 11.35
N ALA A 93 18.37 33.39 10.67
CA ALA A 93 16.94 33.28 10.42
C ALA A 93 16.59 32.02 9.60
N PHE A 94 17.38 31.71 8.56
CA PHE A 94 17.21 30.50 7.75
C PHE A 94 17.41 29.23 8.58
N LEU A 95 18.45 29.15 9.41
CA LEU A 95 18.67 28.02 10.30
C LEU A 95 17.51 27.85 11.31
N LEU A 96 16.99 28.94 11.86
CA LEU A 96 15.81 28.88 12.75
C LEU A 96 14.55 28.39 12.03
N ILE A 97 14.35 28.79 10.77
CA ILE A 97 13.24 28.31 9.95
C ILE A 97 13.40 26.82 9.64
N VAL A 98 14.59 26.38 9.23
CA VAL A 98 14.88 24.96 8.97
C VAL A 98 14.67 24.12 10.22
N VAL A 99 15.16 24.56 11.39
CA VAL A 99 14.94 23.88 12.67
C VAL A 99 13.44 23.83 13.00
N SER A 100 12.70 24.92 12.79
CA SER A 100 11.25 24.95 13.02
C SER A 100 10.50 24.00 12.10
N ILE A 101 10.90 23.89 10.83
CA ILE A 101 10.34 22.92 9.87
C ILE A 101 10.70 21.49 10.27
N LEU A 102 11.93 21.20 10.66
CA LEU A 102 12.34 19.87 11.12
C LEU A 102 11.59 19.46 12.38
N VAL A 103 11.40 20.39 13.33
CA VAL A 103 10.58 20.18 14.53
C VAL A 103 9.12 19.94 14.14
N PHE A 104 8.56 20.72 13.21
CA PHE A 104 7.20 20.53 12.72
C PHE A 104 7.00 19.19 12.00
N VAL A 105 7.94 18.79 11.14
CA VAL A 105 7.94 17.49 10.45
C VAL A 105 8.08 16.36 11.47
N LYS A 106 8.95 16.51 12.47
CA LYS A 106 9.13 15.51 13.53
C LYS A 106 7.86 15.35 14.38
N ILE A 107 7.28 16.46 14.84
CA ILE A 107 6.01 16.50 15.57
C ILE A 107 4.88 15.91 14.74
N SER A 108 4.78 16.28 13.46
CA SER A 108 3.76 15.75 12.54
C SER A 108 3.95 14.25 12.32
N SER A 109 5.19 13.77 12.20
CA SER A 109 5.50 12.34 12.06
C SER A 109 5.14 11.54 13.33
N ASP A 110 5.39 12.11 14.51
CA ASP A 110 5.08 11.49 15.79
C ASP A 110 3.56 11.49 16.05
N LEU A 111 2.83 12.53 15.63
CA LEU A 111 1.37 12.59 15.64
C LEU A 111 0.73 11.60 14.64
N PHE A 112 1.26 11.51 13.42
CA PHE A 112 0.83 10.52 12.42
C PHE A 112 1.08 9.09 12.89
N LYS A 113 2.15 8.85 13.67
CA LYS A 113 2.41 7.56 14.32
C LYS A 113 1.35 7.18 15.36
N SER A 114 0.68 8.15 15.99
CA SER A 114 -0.43 7.89 16.92
C SER A 114 -1.78 7.59 16.25
N GLN A 115 -1.94 8.02 14.98
CA GLN A 115 -3.10 7.66 14.15
C GLN A 115 -2.91 6.37 13.35
N ASN A 116 -1.67 5.86 13.26
CA ASN A 116 -1.46 4.44 13.05
C ASN A 116 -1.89 3.74 14.33
N LEU A 117 -3.18 3.42 14.37
CA LEU A 117 -3.72 2.21 14.96
C LEU A 117 -2.56 1.21 15.13
N SER A 118 -2.31 0.74 16.36
CA SER A 118 -1.54 -0.49 16.59
C SER A 118 -1.79 -1.41 15.40
N PRO A 119 -0.76 -2.04 14.77
CA PRO A 119 -1.00 -2.87 13.61
C PRO A 119 -2.19 -3.73 14.00
N VAL A 120 -3.35 -3.49 13.37
CA VAL A 120 -4.49 -4.36 13.56
C VAL A 120 -3.90 -5.62 13.00
N ALA A 121 -3.45 -6.50 13.90
CA ALA A 121 -3.00 -7.82 13.55
C ALA A 121 -4.11 -8.27 12.62
N SER A 122 -3.78 -8.46 11.34
CA SER A 122 -4.71 -9.02 10.39
C SER A 122 -5.10 -10.33 11.01
N VAL A 123 -6.24 -10.34 11.71
CA VAL A 123 -6.81 -11.54 12.30
C VAL A 123 -7.24 -12.31 11.08
N SER A 124 -6.29 -13.05 10.53
CA SER A 124 -6.49 -13.91 9.39
C SER A 124 -7.13 -15.15 9.99
N SER A 125 -8.43 -15.27 9.78
CA SER A 125 -9.14 -16.49 10.14
C SER A 125 -8.98 -17.47 8.99
N GLU A 126 -8.74 -18.73 9.34
CA GLU A 126 -8.87 -19.81 8.39
C GLU A 126 -10.35 -20.16 8.24
N VAL A 127 -10.86 -20.10 7.01
CA VAL A 127 -12.21 -20.55 6.66
C VAL A 127 -12.11 -21.67 5.63
N LYS A 128 -13.15 -22.49 5.53
CA LYS A 128 -13.24 -23.55 4.52
C LYS A 128 -14.15 -23.10 3.38
N VAL A 129 -13.74 -23.29 2.14
CA VAL A 129 -14.62 -23.21 0.98
C VAL A 129 -14.78 -24.61 0.42
N PHE A 130 -15.97 -24.93 -0.08
CA PHE A 130 -16.29 -26.30 -0.48
C PHE A 130 -16.44 -26.40 -1.99
N PHE A 131 -15.73 -27.33 -2.60
CA PHE A 131 -15.71 -27.57 -4.04
C PHE A 131 -15.98 -29.05 -4.34
N SER A 132 -16.44 -29.35 -5.55
CA SER A 132 -16.49 -30.74 -6.03
C SER A 132 -15.08 -31.27 -6.31
N ASN A 133 -14.89 -32.59 -6.23
CA ASN A 133 -13.58 -33.20 -6.47
C ASN A 133 -13.68 -34.54 -7.21
N SER A 134 -13.02 -34.64 -8.38
CA SER A 134 -13.07 -35.82 -9.25
C SER A 134 -12.15 -36.97 -8.84
N ARG A 135 -11.16 -36.72 -7.97
CA ARG A 135 -10.29 -37.77 -7.43
C ARG A 135 -10.88 -38.42 -6.19
N ASN A 136 -11.52 -37.63 -5.35
CA ASN A 136 -12.17 -38.12 -4.13
C ASN A 136 -13.54 -38.74 -4.41
N ASP A 137 -14.22 -38.29 -5.48
CA ASP A 137 -15.48 -38.85 -5.95
C ASP A 137 -15.45 -39.10 -7.47
N PRO A 138 -14.79 -40.19 -7.93
CA PRO A 138 -14.62 -40.47 -9.35
C PRO A 138 -15.91 -40.91 -10.05
N GLU A 139 -16.89 -41.45 -9.30
CA GLU A 139 -18.15 -41.93 -9.86
C GLU A 139 -19.19 -40.81 -10.02
N MET A 140 -19.08 -39.74 -9.22
CA MET A 140 -19.99 -38.56 -9.24
C MET A 140 -21.49 -38.91 -9.24
N LEU A 141 -21.87 -40.02 -8.59
CA LEU A 141 -23.27 -40.44 -8.50
C LEU A 141 -24.09 -39.53 -7.57
N ASP A 142 -23.40 -38.86 -6.63
CA ASP A 142 -24.00 -37.94 -5.69
C ASP A 142 -23.40 -36.54 -5.85
N CYS A 143 -24.08 -35.72 -6.66
CA CYS A 143 -23.64 -34.36 -6.97
C CYS A 143 -23.73 -33.40 -5.78
N SER A 144 -24.27 -33.85 -4.64
CA SER A 144 -24.31 -33.05 -3.41
C SER A 144 -23.00 -33.09 -2.63
N LYS A 145 -22.11 -34.05 -2.94
CA LYS A 145 -20.81 -34.20 -2.26
C LYS A 145 -19.84 -33.10 -2.65
N VAL A 146 -19.32 -32.42 -1.64
CA VAL A 146 -18.31 -31.36 -1.77
C VAL A 146 -17.24 -31.52 -0.69
N TYR A 147 -16.05 -31.02 -0.96
CA TYR A 147 -14.85 -31.23 -0.16
C TYR A 147 -14.25 -29.88 0.25
N PRO A 148 -13.78 -29.75 1.50
CA PRO A 148 -13.28 -28.49 2.03
C PRO A 148 -11.88 -28.17 1.54
N VAL A 149 -11.66 -26.90 1.25
CA VAL A 149 -10.38 -26.29 0.95
C VAL A 149 -10.20 -25.10 1.89
N LYS A 150 -9.02 -25.00 2.51
CA LYS A 150 -8.73 -23.96 3.49
C LYS A 150 -8.35 -22.65 2.79
N ARG A 151 -8.94 -21.55 3.23
CA ARG A 151 -8.67 -20.18 2.76
C ARG A 151 -8.32 -19.29 3.94
N LYS A 152 -7.41 -18.36 3.71
CA LYS A 152 -7.09 -17.30 4.67
C LYS A 152 -7.89 -16.09 4.28
N VAL A 153 -8.87 -15.73 5.10
CA VAL A 153 -9.64 -14.50 4.91
C VAL A 153 -9.29 -13.50 5.99
N LEU A 154 -9.34 -12.22 5.63
CA LEU A 154 -9.20 -11.14 6.60
C LEU A 154 -10.50 -11.08 7.41
N ALA A 155 -10.46 -11.52 8.66
CA ALA A 155 -11.64 -11.56 9.51
C ALA A 155 -11.94 -10.14 10.00
N ILE A 156 -12.84 -9.46 9.30
CA ILE A 156 -13.31 -8.13 9.68
C ILE A 156 -14.41 -8.32 10.71
N PHE A 157 -14.07 -8.13 11.98
CA PHE A 157 -14.89 -7.73 13.15
C PHE A 157 -16.24 -8.44 13.47
N ASN A 158 -16.91 -9.15 12.55
CA ASN A 158 -18.22 -9.76 12.75
C ASN A 158 -18.49 -10.97 11.82
N LYS A 159 -19.54 -11.75 12.12
CA LYS A 159 -19.91 -12.99 11.41
C LYS A 159 -20.32 -12.75 9.95
N GLU A 160 -21.03 -11.66 9.69
CA GLU A 160 -21.56 -11.35 8.35
C GLU A 160 -20.42 -11.18 7.35
N THR A 161 -19.38 -10.42 7.72
CA THR A 161 -18.22 -10.25 6.87
C THR A 161 -17.41 -11.53 6.71
N ALA A 162 -17.35 -12.39 7.74
CA ALA A 162 -16.68 -13.69 7.62
C ALA A 162 -17.39 -14.62 6.62
N VAL A 163 -18.73 -14.66 6.64
CA VAL A 163 -19.52 -15.42 5.67
C VAL A 163 -19.33 -14.84 4.26
N GLN A 164 -19.39 -13.51 4.14
CA GLN A 164 -19.21 -12.83 2.86
C GLN A 164 -17.82 -13.14 2.26
N SER A 165 -16.74 -13.02 3.02
CA SER A 165 -15.40 -13.33 2.54
C SER A 165 -15.21 -14.80 2.16
N ALA A 166 -15.80 -15.74 2.91
CA ALA A 166 -15.75 -17.15 2.54
C ALA A 166 -16.47 -17.42 1.20
N LEU A 167 -17.61 -16.76 0.95
CA LEU A 167 -18.31 -16.87 -0.32
C LEU A 167 -17.55 -16.21 -1.47
N GLU A 168 -16.95 -15.05 -1.26
CA GLU A 168 -16.10 -14.39 -2.27
C GLU A 168 -14.91 -15.27 -2.67
N GLU A 169 -14.28 -15.96 -1.73
CA GLU A 169 -13.23 -16.97 -2.01
C GLU A 169 -13.77 -18.20 -2.75
N LEU A 170 -15.00 -18.64 -2.44
CA LEU A 170 -15.67 -19.73 -3.18
C LEU A 170 -15.92 -19.33 -4.64
N LEU A 171 -16.39 -18.09 -4.86
CA LEU A 171 -16.74 -17.57 -6.19
C LEU A 171 -15.53 -17.34 -7.09
N GLN A 172 -14.35 -17.09 -6.51
CA GLN A 172 -13.08 -17.11 -7.26
C GLN A 172 -12.75 -18.50 -7.83
N GLY A 173 -13.31 -19.55 -7.23
CA GLY A 173 -13.09 -20.94 -7.62
C GLY A 173 -11.79 -21.55 -7.09
N PRO A 174 -11.50 -22.81 -7.46
CA PRO A 174 -10.28 -23.48 -7.05
C PRO A 174 -9.03 -22.85 -7.67
N SER A 175 -7.92 -22.84 -6.93
CA SER A 175 -6.62 -22.42 -7.43
C SER A 175 -6.09 -23.38 -8.51
N PHE A 176 -5.02 -23.00 -9.19
CA PHE A 176 -4.37 -23.87 -10.17
C PHE A 176 -3.93 -25.19 -9.54
N GLU A 177 -3.30 -25.13 -8.37
CA GLU A 177 -2.81 -26.30 -7.61
C GLU A 177 -3.96 -27.21 -7.14
N GLU A 178 -5.12 -26.65 -6.83
CA GLU A 178 -6.30 -27.40 -6.42
C GLU A 178 -6.94 -28.12 -7.61
N LYS A 179 -6.99 -27.49 -8.77
CA LYS A 179 -7.42 -28.14 -10.01
C LYS A 179 -6.55 -29.35 -10.35
N GLU A 180 -5.23 -29.21 -10.18
CA GLU A 180 -4.27 -30.31 -10.33
C GLU A 180 -4.47 -31.45 -9.32
N THR A 181 -5.24 -31.23 -8.24
CA THR A 181 -5.64 -32.26 -7.26
C THR A 181 -7.10 -32.71 -7.41
N GLY A 182 -7.74 -32.35 -8.52
CA GLY A 182 -9.08 -32.80 -8.90
C GLY A 182 -10.21 -31.91 -8.43
N PHE A 183 -9.93 -30.78 -7.76
CA PHE A 183 -10.99 -29.84 -7.36
C PHE A 183 -11.52 -29.05 -8.56
N PHE A 184 -12.84 -28.88 -8.61
CA PHE A 184 -13.51 -28.07 -9.62
C PHE A 184 -14.76 -27.41 -9.03
N THR A 185 -15.23 -26.35 -9.68
CA THR A 185 -16.48 -25.67 -9.31
C THR A 185 -17.49 -25.78 -10.44
N SER A 186 -18.76 -25.97 -10.08
CA SER A 186 -19.90 -25.87 -11.01
C SER A 186 -20.48 -24.44 -11.11
N ILE A 187 -20.00 -23.51 -10.28
CA ILE A 187 -20.45 -22.11 -10.25
C ILE A 187 -19.84 -21.37 -11.43
N ASN A 188 -20.64 -20.53 -12.09
CA ASN A 188 -20.16 -19.72 -13.21
C ASN A 188 -19.12 -18.68 -12.76
N GLU A 189 -18.17 -18.39 -13.65
CA GLU A 189 -17.17 -17.35 -13.41
C GLU A 189 -17.81 -15.95 -13.39
N GLY A 190 -17.33 -15.11 -12.48
CA GLY A 190 -17.74 -13.71 -12.40
C GLY A 190 -19.14 -13.48 -11.79
N VAL A 191 -19.74 -14.51 -11.18
CA VAL A 191 -20.90 -14.37 -10.30
C VAL A 191 -20.55 -13.43 -9.14
N ALA A 192 -21.49 -12.55 -8.80
CA ALA A 192 -21.31 -11.58 -7.72
C ALA A 192 -22.40 -11.69 -6.66
N ILE A 193 -22.04 -11.43 -5.41
CA ILE A 193 -22.99 -11.26 -4.30
C ILE A 193 -23.51 -9.83 -4.36
N ARG A 194 -24.82 -9.68 -4.50
CA ARG A 194 -25.51 -8.38 -4.49
C ARG A 194 -25.84 -7.93 -3.09
N ASN A 195 -26.25 -8.86 -2.23
CA ASN A 195 -26.64 -8.58 -0.85
C ASN A 195 -26.49 -9.85 0.01
N LEU A 196 -26.10 -9.67 1.27
CA LEU A 196 -26.01 -10.76 2.25
C LEU A 196 -26.55 -10.25 3.59
N LYS A 197 -27.44 -11.03 4.21
CA LYS A 197 -28.01 -10.71 5.53
C LYS A 197 -28.14 -11.96 6.38
N ILE A 198 -27.87 -11.82 7.67
CA ILE A 198 -28.08 -12.89 8.66
C ILE A 198 -29.21 -12.49 9.61
N GLU A 199 -30.32 -13.21 9.56
CA GLU A 199 -31.52 -12.95 10.36
C GLU A 199 -32.02 -14.26 10.98
N ASN A 200 -32.24 -14.31 12.29
CA ASN A 200 -32.81 -15.49 12.98
C ASN A 200 -32.12 -16.82 12.66
N LYS A 201 -30.78 -16.82 12.54
CA LYS A 201 -29.94 -17.96 12.13
C LYS A 201 -30.13 -18.42 10.67
N THR A 202 -30.90 -17.70 9.88
CA THR A 202 -31.01 -17.89 8.44
C THR A 202 -30.08 -16.90 7.73
N VAL A 203 -29.24 -17.39 6.83
CA VAL A 203 -28.42 -16.54 5.94
C VAL A 203 -29.14 -16.38 4.61
N LYS A 204 -29.48 -15.14 4.25
CA LYS A 204 -30.09 -14.80 2.96
C LYS A 204 -29.01 -14.20 2.06
N ILE A 205 -28.76 -14.83 0.92
CA ILE A 205 -27.69 -14.45 -0.01
C ILE A 205 -28.33 -14.20 -1.37
N ASP A 206 -28.20 -12.96 -1.85
CA ASP A 206 -28.67 -12.56 -3.17
C ASP A 206 -27.50 -12.48 -4.14
N PHE A 207 -27.56 -13.24 -5.23
CA PHE A 207 -26.58 -13.24 -6.30
C PHE A 207 -27.11 -12.53 -7.56
N ASP A 208 -26.20 -12.22 -8.48
CA ASP A 208 -26.55 -11.75 -9.82
C ASP A 208 -27.02 -12.90 -10.75
N GLU A 209 -27.62 -12.54 -11.88
CA GLU A 209 -28.17 -13.47 -12.87
C GLU A 209 -27.15 -14.46 -13.45
N LYS A 210 -25.86 -14.17 -13.32
CA LYS A 210 -24.81 -15.06 -13.80
C LYS A 210 -24.82 -16.40 -13.07
N LEU A 211 -25.35 -16.46 -11.85
CA LEU A 211 -25.39 -17.73 -11.10
C LEU A 211 -26.27 -18.77 -11.78
N GLU A 212 -27.31 -18.36 -12.50
CA GLU A 212 -28.23 -19.25 -13.25
C GLU A 212 -27.97 -19.27 -14.77
N PHE A 213 -27.08 -18.39 -15.27
CA PHE A 213 -26.82 -18.27 -16.69
C PHE A 213 -26.32 -19.59 -17.29
N GLN A 214 -27.08 -20.14 -18.24
CA GLN A 214 -26.76 -21.43 -18.88
C GLN A 214 -26.55 -22.57 -17.86
N VAL A 215 -27.20 -22.48 -16.70
CA VAL A 215 -27.24 -23.58 -15.72
C VAL A 215 -28.46 -24.44 -16.01
N GLY A 216 -28.21 -25.72 -16.26
CA GLY A 216 -29.26 -26.73 -16.41
C GLY A 216 -28.74 -28.09 -15.97
N GLY A 217 -29.68 -29.01 -15.75
CA GLY A 217 -29.40 -30.36 -15.27
C GLY A 217 -29.38 -30.44 -13.74
N SER A 218 -30.13 -31.41 -13.22
CA SER A 218 -30.30 -31.67 -11.79
C SER A 218 -28.97 -31.76 -11.03
N CYS A 219 -27.98 -32.45 -11.59
CA CYS A 219 -26.67 -32.62 -10.97
C CYS A 219 -25.91 -31.30 -10.79
N ARG A 220 -25.85 -30.46 -11.84
CA ARG A 220 -25.11 -29.19 -11.79
C ARG A 220 -25.77 -28.21 -10.81
N VAL A 221 -27.10 -28.15 -10.83
CA VAL A 221 -27.90 -27.37 -9.88
C VAL A 221 -27.62 -27.77 -8.44
N VAL A 222 -27.65 -29.08 -8.16
CA VAL A 222 -27.34 -29.61 -6.82
C VAL A 222 -25.90 -29.27 -6.41
N ALA A 223 -24.92 -29.45 -7.29
CA ALA A 223 -23.53 -29.13 -7.01
C ALA A 223 -23.31 -27.64 -6.71
N ILE A 224 -23.95 -26.73 -7.44
CA ILE A 224 -23.90 -25.28 -7.15
C ILE A 224 -24.46 -25.00 -5.75
N ARG A 225 -25.63 -25.54 -5.43
CA ARG A 225 -26.27 -25.31 -4.13
C ARG A 225 -25.43 -25.88 -2.99
N SER A 226 -24.91 -27.10 -3.12
CA SER A 226 -24.09 -27.75 -2.10
C SER A 226 -22.82 -26.97 -1.79
N GLN A 227 -22.10 -26.47 -2.81
CA GLN A 227 -20.88 -25.67 -2.59
C GLN A 227 -21.18 -24.40 -1.78
N ILE A 228 -22.27 -23.69 -2.10
CA ILE A 228 -22.68 -22.47 -1.39
C ILE A 228 -23.14 -22.81 0.03
N ILE A 229 -24.05 -23.79 0.18
CA ILE A 229 -24.67 -24.13 1.45
C ILE A 229 -23.62 -24.66 2.45
N GLU A 230 -22.74 -25.58 2.05
CA GLU A 230 -21.71 -26.12 2.93
C GLU A 230 -20.67 -25.07 3.34
N THR A 231 -20.31 -24.16 2.44
CA THR A 231 -19.43 -23.03 2.74
C THR A 231 -20.04 -22.10 3.80
N VAL A 232 -21.36 -21.91 3.80
CA VAL A 232 -22.03 -21.04 4.77
C VAL A 232 -22.35 -21.78 6.08
N SER A 233 -22.66 -23.08 6.00
CA SER A 233 -23.06 -23.89 7.15
C SER A 233 -21.91 -24.19 8.12
N GLN A 234 -20.66 -23.95 7.73
CA GLN A 234 -19.51 -24.07 8.63
C GLN A 234 -19.55 -23.09 9.83
N PHE A 235 -20.30 -21.99 9.70
CA PHE A 235 -20.32 -20.92 10.69
C PHE A 235 -21.35 -21.22 11.78
N GLN A 236 -20.94 -21.12 13.05
CA GLN A 236 -21.81 -21.46 14.19
C GLN A 236 -23.06 -20.58 14.25
N GLY A 237 -24.20 -21.18 14.61
CA GLY A 237 -25.48 -20.48 14.78
C GLY A 237 -26.13 -20.07 13.45
N ILE A 238 -25.81 -20.77 12.37
CA ILE A 238 -26.53 -20.74 11.10
C ILE A 238 -27.21 -22.09 10.93
N ASP A 239 -28.53 -22.07 10.83
CA ASP A 239 -29.36 -23.28 10.74
C ASP A 239 -29.94 -23.44 9.31
N GLU A 240 -30.03 -22.34 8.55
CA GLU A 240 -30.64 -22.32 7.22
C GLU A 240 -29.93 -21.35 6.27
N VAL A 241 -29.85 -21.71 4.99
CA VAL A 241 -29.28 -20.87 3.92
C VAL A 241 -30.31 -20.69 2.81
N VAL A 242 -30.68 -19.43 2.53
CA VAL A 242 -31.62 -19.06 1.48
C VAL A 242 -30.85 -18.33 0.38
N ILE A 243 -30.86 -18.93 -0.82
CA ILE A 243 -30.24 -18.37 -2.02
C ILE A 243 -31.32 -17.61 -2.80
N SER A 244 -31.00 -16.42 -3.29
CA SER A 244 -31.82 -15.67 -4.25
C SER A 244 -30.97 -15.20 -5.44
N ILE A 245 -31.63 -14.96 -6.58
CA ILE A 245 -31.02 -14.36 -7.76
C ILE A 245 -31.87 -13.16 -8.15
N ASN A 246 -31.27 -11.96 -8.09
CA ASN A 246 -31.98 -10.70 -8.33
C ASN A 246 -33.29 -10.59 -7.51
N GLY A 247 -33.26 -11.03 -6.25
CA GLY A 247 -34.39 -11.05 -5.32
C GLY A 247 -35.38 -12.20 -5.50
N ARG A 248 -35.21 -13.08 -6.49
CA ARG A 248 -36.11 -14.24 -6.74
C ARG A 248 -35.62 -15.49 -6.00
N THR A 249 -36.54 -16.28 -5.43
CA THR A 249 -36.20 -17.50 -4.64
C THR A 249 -36.86 -18.80 -5.13
N LYS A 250 -38.01 -18.74 -5.79
CA LYS A 250 -38.78 -19.94 -6.20
C LYS A 250 -38.34 -20.52 -7.54
N ASP A 251 -38.03 -19.64 -8.48
CA ASP A 251 -37.72 -19.99 -9.87
C ASP A 251 -36.24 -19.83 -10.19
N ILE A 252 -35.39 -20.26 -9.25
CA ILE A 252 -33.94 -20.19 -9.36
C ILE A 252 -33.35 -21.58 -9.20
N LEU A 253 -32.33 -21.89 -10.02
CA LEU A 253 -31.59 -23.16 -9.93
C LEU A 253 -32.55 -24.36 -9.78
N GLN A 254 -33.48 -24.50 -10.73
CA GLN A 254 -34.42 -25.62 -10.79
C GLN A 254 -33.76 -26.81 -11.50
N PRO A 255 -33.93 -28.06 -11.00
CA PRO A 255 -33.42 -29.27 -11.63
C PRO A 255 -33.94 -29.51 -13.05
#